data_AF-U7QX75-F1
#
_entry.id   AF-U7QX75-F1
#
_cell.length_a   1.000
_cell.length_b   1.000
_cell.length_c   1.000
_cell.angle_alpha   90.00
_cell.angle_beta   90.00
_cell.angle_gamma   90.00
#
_symmetry.space_group_name_H-M   'P 1'
#
loop_
_entity.id
_entity.type
_entity.pdbx_description
1 polymer ?
#
loop_
_entity_poly.entity_id
_entity_poly.type
_entity_poly.pdbx_seq_one_letter_code
_entity_poly.pdbx_strand_id
1 'polypeptide(L)' 'MYTCLNDKWNMETPIEILDPSGNLDNVNGFGKAVSLNKLGTSLAVGAILTTVGSAPEAGAVYIFDNVK' A
#
# COMPACT_ATOMS: atom_id res chain seq x y z
N MET A 1 -10.75 1.58 14.87
CA MET A 1 -10.49 3.01 15.17
C MET A 1 -9.18 3.07 15.93
N TYR A 2 -8.15 3.72 15.38
CA TYR A 2 -6.86 3.85 16.09
C TYR A 2 -6.97 4.97 17.12
N THR A 3 -6.76 4.65 18.39
CA THR A 3 -6.74 5.63 19.49
C THR A 3 -5.33 5.71 20.05
N CYS A 4 -4.79 6.92 20.16
CA CYS A 4 -3.58 7.18 20.94
C CYS A 4 -4.01 7.50 22.38
N LEU A 5 -3.55 6.71 23.35
CA LEU A 5 -3.78 6.96 24.78
C LEU A 5 -2.43 6.98 25.49
N ASN A 6 -2.13 8.07 26.22
CA ASN A 6 -0.86 8.26 26.93
C ASN A 6 0.35 8.02 26.02
N ASP A 7 0.35 8.67 24.85
CA ASP A 7 1.40 8.54 23.82
C ASP A 7 1.62 7.12 23.28
N LYS A 8 0.67 6.22 23.54
CA LYS A 8 0.68 4.84 23.02
C LYS A 8 -0.48 4.65 22.06
N TRP A 9 -0.15 4.34 20.81
CA TRP A 9 -1.12 3.92 19.82
C TRP A 9 -1.62 2.51 20.14
N ASN A 10 -2.94 2.34 20.16
CA ASN A 10 -3.54 1.02 20.13
C ASN A 10 -3.40 0.46 18.71
N MET A 11 -2.34 -0.30 18.47
CA MET A 11 -2.12 -1.01 17.21
C MET A 11 -2.65 -2.43 17.35
N GLU A 12 -3.63 -2.80 16.54
CA GLU A 12 -4.01 -4.21 16.33
C GLU A 12 -2.88 -4.97 15.61
N THR A 13 -3.07 -6.26 15.33
CA THR A 13 -2.14 -7.02 14.49
C THR A 13 -2.00 -6.34 13.12
N PRO A 14 -0.82 -5.81 12.76
CA PRO A 14 -0.64 -5.15 11.48
C PRO A 14 -0.70 -6.19 10.34
N ILE A 15 -1.24 -5.77 9.20
CA ILE A 15 -1.18 -6.54 7.95
C ILE A 15 0.00 -6.00 7.15
N GLU A 16 0.92 -6.88 6.78
CA GLU A 16 2.02 -6.56 5.88
C GLU A 16 1.63 -6.90 4.45
N ILE A 17 1.83 -5.94 3.55
CA ILE A 17 1.64 -6.10 2.11
C ILE A 17 3.00 -5.84 1.46
N LEU A 18 3.54 -6.88 0.83
CA LEU A 18 4.81 -6.80 0.11
C LEU A 18 4.59 -6.10 -1.24
N ASP A 19 5.61 -5.38 -1.72
CA ASP A 19 5.59 -4.79 -3.06
C ASP A 19 5.39 -5.91 -4.11
N PRO A 20 4.30 -5.88 -4.89
CA PRO A 20 4.02 -6.89 -5.91
C PRO A 20 5.08 -6.93 -7.03
N SER A 21 5.90 -5.89 -7.18
CA SER A 21 7.00 -5.86 -8.16
C SER A 21 8.10 -6.89 -7.86
N GLY A 22 8.15 -7.42 -6.63
CA GLY A 22 9.19 -8.34 -6.17
C GLY A 22 10.54 -7.66 -5.88
N ASN A 23 10.64 -6.34 -6.06
CA ASN A 23 11.87 -5.61 -5.78
C ASN A 23 11.90 -5.11 -4.33
N LEU A 24 12.60 -5.88 -3.48
CA LEU A 24 12.72 -5.56 -2.05
C LEU A 24 13.77 -4.47 -1.75
N ASP A 25 14.73 -4.29 -2.65
CA ASP A 25 15.81 -3.29 -2.50
C ASP A 25 15.35 -1.89 -2.93
N ASN A 26 14.41 -1.81 -3.88
CA ASN A 26 13.71 -0.59 -4.25
C ASN A 26 12.21 -0.84 -4.43
N VAL A 27 11.40 -0.50 -3.41
CA VAL A 27 9.94 -0.67 -3.50
C VAL A 27 9.27 0.31 -4.48
N ASN A 28 10.02 1.04 -5.32
CA ASN A 28 9.51 1.95 -6.35
C ASN A 28 8.46 2.96 -5.85
N GLY A 29 8.58 3.40 -4.60
CA GLY A 29 7.61 4.29 -3.95
C GLY A 29 6.26 3.62 -3.67
N PHE A 30 6.19 2.29 -3.63
CA PHE A 30 5.03 1.53 -3.17
C PHE A 30 4.66 1.96 -1.75
N GLY A 31 3.37 2.20 -1.51
CA GLY A 31 2.87 2.68 -0.22
C GLY A 31 3.03 4.19 -0.02
N LYS A 32 3.53 4.96 -1.01
CA LYS A 32 3.67 6.42 -0.89
C LYS A 32 2.32 7.13 -0.79
N ALA A 33 1.28 6.55 -1.37
CA ALA A 33 -0.10 6.97 -1.24
C ALA A 33 -1.02 5.73 -1.12
N VAL A 34 -2.03 5.82 -0.25
CA VAL A 34 -2.99 4.74 -0.01
C VAL A 34 -4.42 5.29 0.03
N SER A 35 -5.39 4.52 -0.44
CA SER A 35 -6.81 4.86 -0.36
C SER A 35 -7.67 3.61 -0.19
N LEU A 36 -8.73 3.70 0.62
CA LEU A 36 -9.73 2.66 0.78
C LEU A 36 -11.03 3.09 0.11
N ASN A 37 -11.74 2.15 -0.51
CA ASN A 37 -13.10 2.39 -0.96
C ASN A 37 -14.04 2.61 0.25
N LYS A 38 -15.24 3.16 -0.01
CA LYS A 38 -16.23 3.45 1.04
C LYS A 38 -16.62 2.22 1.87
N LEU A 39 -16.56 1.02 1.29
CA LEU A 39 -16.94 -0.23 1.94
C LEU A 39 -15.78 -0.88 2.73
N GLY A 40 -14.55 -0.37 2.60
CA GLY A 40 -13.35 -0.97 3.20
C GLY A 40 -12.95 -2.33 2.62
N THR A 41 -13.45 -2.68 1.43
CA THR A 41 -13.19 -3.98 0.78
C THR A 41 -12.06 -3.95 -0.22
N SER A 42 -11.67 -2.76 -0.69
CA SER A 42 -10.62 -2.59 -1.69
C SER A 42 -9.65 -1.49 -1.25
N LEU A 43 -8.37 -1.82 -1.26
CA LEU A 43 -7.25 -0.93 -0.96
C LEU A 43 -6.48 -0.64 -2.25
N ALA A 44 -6.35 0.64 -2.59
CA ALA A 44 -5.47 1.10 -3.65
C ALA A 44 -4.14 1.58 -3.04
N VAL A 45 -3.03 1.08 -3.57
CA VAL A 45 -1.67 1.44 -3.16
C VAL A 45 -0.89 1.95 -4.36
N GLY A 46 -0.40 3.19 -4.29
CA GLY A 46 0.42 3.79 -5.34
C GLY A 46 1.89 3.38 -5.22
N ALA A 47 2.53 3.16 -6.37
CA ALA A 47 3.97 2.97 -6.54
C ALA A 47 4.49 3.92 -7.61
N ILE A 48 4.90 5.12 -7.17
CA ILE A 48 5.11 6.27 -8.07
C ILE A 48 6.33 6.15 -8.99
N LEU A 49 7.26 5.22 -8.72
CA LEU A 49 8.48 5.01 -9.52
C LEU A 49 8.45 3.69 -10.31
N THR A 50 7.31 2.98 -10.34
CA THR A 50 7.23 1.71 -11.07
C THR A 50 7.41 1.93 -12.58
N THR A 51 8.29 1.13 -13.18
CA THR A 51 8.44 1.01 -14.63
C THR A 51 7.30 0.16 -15.19
N VAL A 52 6.61 0.68 -16.20
CA VAL A 52 5.49 -0.03 -16.87
C VAL A 52 5.85 -0.24 -18.33
N GLY A 53 6.07 -1.50 -18.72
CA GLY A 53 6.59 -1.83 -20.05
C GLY A 53 7.97 -1.21 -20.27
N SER A 54 8.10 -0.38 -21.31
CA SER A 54 9.34 0.36 -21.63
C SER A 54 9.39 1.77 -21.03
N ALA A 55 8.38 2.20 -20.28
CA ALA A 55 8.30 3.54 -19.70
C ALA A 55 8.87 3.53 -18.26
N PRO A 56 10.07 4.08 -18.02
CA PRO A 56 10.63 4.17 -16.68
C PRO A 56 9.84 5.14 -15.82
N GLU A 57 9.67 4.81 -14.53
CA GLU A 57 9.01 5.67 -13.52
C GLU A 57 7.62 6.19 -13.92
N ALA A 58 6.90 5.46 -14.77
CA ALA A 58 5.54 5.81 -15.19
C ALA A 58 4.55 5.81 -14.02
N GLY A 59 4.86 5.03 -12.98
CA GLY A 59 4.02 4.82 -11.83
C GLY A 59 2.96 3.74 -12.07
N ALA A 60 2.56 3.08 -10.99
CA ALA A 60 1.52 2.08 -10.99
C ALA A 60 0.61 2.22 -9.75
N VAL A 61 -0.60 1.67 -9.86
CA VAL A 61 -1.51 1.49 -8.72
C VAL A 61 -1.86 0.02 -8.62
N TYR A 62 -1.64 -0.55 -7.44
CA TYR A 62 -2.01 -1.93 -7.11
C TYR A 62 -3.29 -1.91 -6.30
N ILE A 63 -4.24 -2.77 -6.67
CA ILE A 63 -5.53 -2.94 -5.97
C ILE A 63 -5.50 -4.27 -5.22
N PHE A 64 -5.76 -4.20 -3.92
CA PHE A 64 -5.90 -5.37 -3.06
C PHE A 64 -7.35 -5.46 -2.60
N ASP A 65 -8.00 -6.57 -2.94
CA ASP A 65 -9.34 -6.87 -2.46
C ASP A 65 -9.26 -7.75 -1.22
N ASN A 66 -10.08 -7.41 -0.23
CA ASN A 66 -10.29 -8.23 0.95
C ASN A 66 -11.21 -9.41 0.59
N VAL A 67 -10.61 -10.46 0.05
CA VAL A 67 -11.28 -11.75 -0.19
C VAL A 67 -11.33 -12.54 1.11
N LYS A 68 -12.56 -12.89 1.53
CA LYS A 68 -12.81 -13.77 2.68
C LYS A 68 -12.56 -15.24 2.34
#